data_AF-A0A7Z9Q601-F1
#
_entry.id   AF-A0A7Z9Q601-F1
#
_cell.length_a   1.000
_cell.length_b   1.000
_cell.length_c   1.000
_cell.angle_alpha   90.00
_cell.angle_beta   90.00
_cell.angle_gamma   90.00
#
_symmetry.space_group_name_H-M   'P 1'
#
loop_
_entity.id
_entity.type
_entity.pdbx_description
1 polymer ?
#
loop_
_entity_poly.entity_id
_entity_poly.type
_entity_poly.pdbx_seq_one_letter_code
_entity_poly.pdbx_strand_id
1 'polypeptide(L)'
;MTKDLDYQKRFASFSNYELYQNLEKGSRNAIKDIGIKYQLTYQELRQLTDMAVDFVMWDEPSIGKQWNYKEKSIQHSDQMAKKKILGSIYNNWEELKENATNYDANGSKREYNTEGKKLKTINGDNAVFGMCPVA
;
A
#
# COMPACT_ATOMS: atom_id res chain seq x y z
N MET A 1 21.12 -24.56 8.26
CA MET A 1 19.98 -25.02 7.43
C MET A 1 18.62 -24.75 8.05
N THR A 2 18.43 -24.87 9.36
CA THR A 2 17.13 -24.70 10.05
C THR A 2 16.55 -23.28 10.02
N LYS A 3 17.38 -22.24 10.12
CA LYS A 3 16.92 -20.83 10.15
C LYS A 3 16.30 -20.36 8.84
N ASP A 4 16.85 -20.76 7.70
CA ASP A 4 16.31 -20.40 6.38
C ASP A 4 14.99 -21.11 6.09
N LEU A 5 14.88 -22.38 6.49
CA LEU A 5 13.63 -23.14 6.40
C LEU A 5 12.51 -22.54 7.26
N ASP A 6 12.85 -22.04 8.47
CA ASP A 6 11.91 -21.33 9.33
C ASP A 6 11.43 -20.02 8.69
N TYR A 7 12.35 -19.25 8.09
CA TYR A 7 12.01 -18.02 7.40
C TYR A 7 11.06 -18.27 6.22
N GLN A 8 11.36 -19.26 5.37
CA GLN A 8 10.53 -19.60 4.22
C GLN A 8 9.10 -19.98 4.64
N LYS A 9 8.94 -20.73 5.73
CA LYS A 9 7.62 -21.06 6.29
C LYS A 9 6.86 -19.81 6.75
N ARG A 10 7.54 -18.89 7.44
CA ARG A 10 6.96 -17.62 7.87
C ARG A 10 6.53 -16.77 6.69
N PHE A 11 7.38 -16.65 5.68
CA PHE A 11 7.07 -15.91 4.47
C PHE A 11 5.90 -16.56 3.71
N ALA A 12 5.86 -17.89 3.62
CA ALA A 12 4.73 -18.60 3.01
C ALA A 12 3.41 -18.30 3.73
N SER A 13 3.41 -18.30 5.07
CA SER A 13 2.24 -17.89 5.86
C SER A 13 1.85 -16.43 5.57
N PHE A 14 2.81 -15.51 5.62
CA PHE A 14 2.61 -14.10 5.29
C PHE A 14 2.10 -13.89 3.86
N SER A 15 2.53 -14.70 2.90
CA SER A 15 2.14 -14.54 1.50
C SER A 15 0.63 -14.65 1.31
N ASN A 16 -0.12 -15.28 2.21
CA ASN A 16 -1.58 -15.33 2.17
C ASN A 16 -2.26 -14.04 2.66
N TYR A 17 -1.50 -13.04 3.12
CA TYR A 17 -2.06 -11.75 3.53
C TYR A 17 -2.70 -11.04 2.34
N GLU A 18 -3.96 -10.65 2.50
CA GLU A 18 -4.82 -10.16 1.41
C GLU A 18 -4.25 -8.90 0.74
N LEU A 19 -3.81 -7.92 1.53
CA LEU A 19 -3.20 -6.70 0.97
C LEU A 19 -1.92 -7.01 0.20
N TYR A 20 -1.11 -7.97 0.69
CA TYR A 20 0.10 -8.38 -0.03
C TYR A 20 -0.25 -8.99 -1.38
N GLN A 21 -1.28 -9.83 -1.46
CA GLN A 21 -1.71 -10.46 -2.72
C GLN A 21 -2.21 -9.45 -3.75
N ASN A 22 -2.87 -8.39 -3.29
CA ASN A 22 -3.45 -7.35 -4.14
C ASN A 22 -2.44 -6.29 -4.61
N LEU A 23 -1.22 -6.27 -4.07
CA LEU A 23 -0.17 -5.39 -4.57
C LEU A 23 0.27 -5.74 -6.00
N GLU A 24 0.69 -4.71 -6.72
CA GLU A 24 1.34 -4.88 -8.03
C GLU A 24 2.57 -5.80 -7.90
N LYS A 25 2.88 -6.53 -8.98
CA LYS A 25 3.96 -7.52 -9.02
C LYS A 25 5.32 -6.93 -8.60
N GLY A 26 5.62 -5.69 -8.99
CA GLY A 26 6.85 -5.00 -8.59
C GLY A 26 6.99 -4.87 -7.08
N SER A 27 5.94 -4.37 -6.40
CA SER A 27 5.91 -4.21 -4.94
C SER A 27 5.94 -5.55 -4.21
N ARG A 28 5.21 -6.57 -4.71
CA ARG A 28 5.25 -7.93 -4.12
C ARG A 28 6.64 -8.54 -4.15
N ASN A 29 7.33 -8.41 -5.27
CA ASN A 29 8.70 -8.90 -5.44
C ASN A 29 9.67 -8.14 -4.53
N ALA A 30 9.58 -6.81 -4.48
CA ALA A 30 10.42 -6.01 -3.60
C ALA A 30 10.27 -6.41 -2.12
N ILE A 31 9.03 -6.54 -1.62
CA ILE A 31 8.76 -6.95 -0.23
C ILE A 31 9.30 -8.36 0.04
N LYS A 32 9.18 -9.28 -0.91
CA LYS A 32 9.75 -10.63 -0.82
C LYS A 32 11.27 -10.59 -0.70
N ASP A 33 11.94 -9.89 -1.61
CA ASP A 33 13.40 -9.83 -1.68
C ASP A 33 13.98 -9.14 -0.44
N ILE A 34 13.37 -8.03 0.00
CA ILE A 34 13.69 -7.34 1.25
C ILE A 34 13.49 -8.29 2.43
N GLY A 35 12.35 -8.98 2.48
CA GLY A 35 12.02 -9.94 3.51
C GLY A 35 13.12 -10.99 3.69
N ILE A 36 13.49 -11.66 2.60
CA ILE A 36 14.51 -12.71 2.59
C ILE A 36 15.87 -12.14 3.01
N LYS A 37 16.27 -11.01 2.41
CA LYS A 37 17.56 -10.37 2.65
C LYS A 37 17.75 -9.92 4.10
N TYR A 38 16.71 -9.35 4.71
CA TYR A 38 16.77 -8.79 6.05
C TYR A 38 16.11 -9.65 7.13
N GLN A 39 15.61 -10.83 6.77
CA GLN A 39 14.96 -11.77 7.67
C GLN A 39 13.81 -11.11 8.46
N LEU A 40 12.92 -10.40 7.75
CA LEU A 40 11.80 -9.69 8.36
C LEU A 40 10.84 -10.63 9.10
N THR A 41 10.30 -10.16 10.21
CA THR A 41 9.21 -10.82 10.92
C THR A 41 7.90 -10.68 10.15
N TYR A 42 6.89 -11.47 10.52
CA TYR A 42 5.55 -11.34 9.94
C TYR A 42 4.99 -9.92 10.09
N GLN A 43 5.17 -9.31 11.26
CA GLN A 43 4.68 -7.96 11.53
C GLN A 43 5.41 -6.91 10.71
N GLU A 44 6.72 -7.03 10.54
CA GLU A 44 7.51 -6.12 9.69
C GLU A 44 7.10 -6.25 8.20
N LEU A 45 6.83 -7.48 7.73
CA LEU A 45 6.32 -7.71 6.36
C LEU A 45 4.92 -7.11 6.17
N ARG A 46 4.04 -7.28 7.15
CA ARG A 46 2.71 -6.68 7.16
C ARG A 46 2.80 -5.15 7.13
N GLN A 47 3.62 -4.56 8.00
CA GLN A 47 3.82 -3.12 8.04
C GLN A 47 4.35 -2.57 6.72
N LEU A 48 5.34 -3.22 6.09
CA LEU A 48 5.82 -2.82 4.75
C LEU A 48 4.73 -2.91 3.69
N THR A 49 3.83 -3.89 3.80
CA THR A 49 2.72 -4.05 2.87
C THR A 49 1.68 -2.96 3.03
N ASP A 50 1.29 -2.67 4.27
CA ASP A 50 0.31 -1.63 4.59
C ASP A 50 0.83 -0.27 4.09
N MET A 51 2.09 0.07 4.38
CA MET A 51 2.74 1.28 3.84
C MET A 51 2.82 1.28 2.31
N ALA A 52 3.09 0.13 1.69
CA ALA A 52 3.15 0.03 0.23
C ALA A 52 1.79 0.30 -0.45
N VAL A 53 0.68 -0.11 0.18
CA VAL A 53 -0.67 0.21 -0.30
C VAL A 53 -0.91 1.71 -0.23
N ASP A 54 -0.59 2.32 0.91
CA ASP A 54 -0.80 3.76 1.11
C ASP A 54 0.06 4.60 0.17
N PHE A 55 1.33 4.24 -0.04
CA PHE A 55 2.19 4.93 -1.00
C PHE A 55 1.64 4.89 -2.42
N VAL A 56 0.99 3.79 -2.82
CA VAL A 56 0.31 3.75 -4.12
C VAL A 56 -0.89 4.70 -4.16
N MET A 57 -1.66 4.79 -3.06
CA MET A 57 -2.80 5.71 -2.99
C MET A 57 -2.37 7.19 -3.03
N TRP A 58 -1.20 7.53 -2.50
CA TRP A 58 -0.66 8.89 -2.48
C TRP A 58 0.23 9.23 -3.69
N ASP A 59 0.33 8.35 -4.69
CA ASP A 59 1.25 8.50 -5.83
C ASP A 59 2.72 8.70 -5.42
N GLU A 60 3.10 8.11 -4.29
CA GLU A 60 4.44 8.15 -3.74
C GLU A 60 5.34 7.07 -4.39
N PRO A 61 6.68 7.22 -4.33
CA PRO A 61 7.58 6.20 -4.84
C PRO A 61 7.29 4.82 -4.23
N SER A 62 7.27 3.79 -5.07
CA SER A 62 7.05 2.40 -4.64
C SER A 62 7.96 2.00 -3.46
N ILE A 63 7.47 1.11 -2.60
CA ILE A 63 8.22 0.62 -1.42
C ILE A 63 9.64 0.12 -1.77
N GLY A 64 9.82 -0.55 -2.92
CA GLY A 64 11.13 -1.01 -3.37
C GLY A 64 12.10 0.12 -3.69
N LYS A 65 11.63 1.21 -4.33
CA LYS A 65 12.44 2.41 -4.59
C LYS A 65 12.84 3.09 -3.29
N GLN A 66 11.89 3.28 -2.37
CA GLN A 66 12.16 3.89 -1.06
C GLN A 66 13.18 3.08 -0.27
N TRP A 67 13.01 1.76 -0.20
CA TRP A 67 13.95 0.86 0.49
C TRP A 67 15.35 0.95 -0.11
N ASN A 68 15.47 0.82 -1.44
CA ASN A 68 16.76 0.86 -2.12
C ASN A 68 17.47 2.21 -1.93
N TYR A 69 16.73 3.32 -1.91
CA TYR A 69 17.29 4.64 -1.65
C TYR A 69 17.89 4.72 -0.24
N LYS A 70 17.17 4.25 0.78
CA LYS A 70 17.65 4.23 2.16
C LYS A 70 18.79 3.24 2.35
N GLU A 71 18.73 2.07 1.72
CA GLU A 71 19.79 1.06 1.79
C GLU A 71 21.13 1.60 1.28
N LYS A 72 21.15 2.34 0.16
CA LYS A 72 22.37 2.97 -0.38
C LYS A 72 23.06 3.91 0.60
N SER A 73 22.32 4.48 1.55
CA SER A 73 22.87 5.41 2.55
C SER A 73 23.48 4.71 3.77
N ILE A 74 23.38 3.37 3.87
CA ILE A 74 23.88 2.60 5.00
C ILE A 74 25.20 1.91 4.66
N GLN A 75 26.15 1.95 5.60
CA GLN A 75 27.44 1.27 5.47
C GLN A 75 27.27 -0.26 5.54
N HIS A 76 28.03 -0.97 4.70
CA HIS A 76 28.05 -2.45 4.63
C HIS A 76 28.66 -3.06 5.89
N SER A 77 27.86 -3.22 6.95
CA SER A 77 28.10 -4.04 8.16
C SER A 77 27.16 -3.64 9.30
N ASP A 78 26.34 -2.61 9.11
CA ASP A 78 25.46 -2.10 10.15
C ASP A 78 24.40 -3.15 10.54
N GLN A 79 24.60 -3.78 11.69
CA GLN A 79 23.65 -4.74 12.26
C GLN A 79 22.27 -4.12 12.51
N MET A 80 22.19 -2.78 12.57
CA MET A 80 20.96 -2.02 12.74
C MET A 80 20.38 -1.51 11.41
N ALA A 81 20.96 -1.87 10.26
CA ALA A 81 20.51 -1.43 8.94
C ALA A 81 19.01 -1.64 8.74
N LYS A 82 18.51 -2.84 9.04
CA LYS A 82 17.10 -3.22 8.96
C LYS A 82 16.21 -2.24 9.73
N LYS A 83 16.54 -2.00 11.01
CA LYS A 83 15.75 -1.14 11.90
C LYS A 83 15.81 0.31 11.44
N LYS A 84 16.97 0.79 10.99
CA LYS A 84 17.14 2.16 10.48
C LYS A 84 16.33 2.41 9.21
N ILE A 85 16.40 1.49 8.24
CA ILE A 85 15.64 1.63 6.98
C ILE A 85 14.15 1.58 7.27
N LEU A 86 13.68 0.55 7.98
CA LEU A 86 12.27 0.39 8.27
C LEU A 86 11.72 1.58 9.07
N GLY A 87 12.46 2.03 10.10
CA GLY A 87 12.10 3.21 10.88
C GLY A 87 12.07 4.49 10.04
N SER A 88 13.01 4.68 9.11
CA SER A 88 12.99 5.85 8.23
C SER A 88 11.81 5.85 7.26
N ILE A 89 11.42 4.69 6.72
CA ILE A 89 10.26 4.57 5.84
C ILE A 89 8.97 4.79 6.64
N TYR A 90 8.90 4.20 7.84
CA TYR A 90 7.78 4.37 8.75
C TYR A 90 7.57 5.84 9.14
N ASN A 91 8.63 6.56 9.50
CA ASN A 91 8.52 7.98 9.83
C ASN A 91 8.02 8.81 8.64
N ASN A 92 8.54 8.54 7.44
CA ASN A 92 8.04 9.19 6.22
C ASN A 92 6.56 8.89 5.99
N TRP A 93 6.12 7.64 6.22
CA TRP A 93 4.72 7.26 6.13
C TRP A 93 3.84 7.97 7.17
N GLU A 94 4.28 8.08 8.43
CA GLU A 94 3.58 8.87 9.46
C GLU A 94 3.47 10.35 9.07
N GLU A 95 4.57 10.95 8.62
CA GLU A 95 4.57 12.34 8.15
C GLU A 95 3.59 12.55 6.99
N LEU A 96 3.53 11.63 6.02
CA LEU A 96 2.58 11.69 4.91
C LEU A 96 1.12 11.53 5.36
N LYS A 97 0.84 10.72 6.39
CA LYS A 97 -0.52 10.60 6.96
C LYS A 97 -0.98 11.87 7.66
N GLU A 98 -0.08 12.53 8.39
CA GLU A 98 -0.41 13.75 9.13
C GLU A 98 -0.62 14.95 8.20
N ASN A 99 0.07 14.95 7.06
CA ASN A 99 -0.12 15.95 6.02
C ASN A 99 -1.40 15.64 5.22
N ALA A 100 -2.42 16.50 5.36
CA ALA A 100 -3.68 16.35 4.63
C ALA A 100 -3.41 16.18 3.12
N THR A 101 -3.94 15.11 2.53
CA THR A 101 -3.85 14.85 1.09
C THR A 101 -4.47 16.03 0.34
N ASN A 102 -3.63 16.91 -0.21
CA ASN A 102 -4.08 17.96 -1.11
C ASN A 102 -4.39 17.27 -2.44
N TYR A 103 -5.68 17.01 -2.70
CA TYR A 103 -6.13 16.59 -4.01
C TYR A 103 -5.95 17.78 -4.96
N ASP A 104 -4.75 17.91 -5.53
CA ASP A 104 -4.50 18.87 -6.59
C ASP A 104 -5.51 18.59 -7.71
N ALA A 105 -6.26 19.63 -8.11
CA ALA A 105 -7.19 19.57 -9.24
C ALA A 105 -6.50 19.23 -10.59
N ASN A 106 -5.17 19.06 -10.57
CA ASN A 106 -4.30 18.71 -11.69
C ASN A 106 -4.18 17.20 -11.96
N GLY A 107 -4.73 16.33 -11.10
CA GLY A 107 -4.92 14.93 -11.46
C GLY A 107 -5.72 14.88 -12.75
N SER A 108 -5.17 14.28 -13.82
CA SER A 108 -5.74 14.29 -15.16
C SER A 108 -7.26 14.15 -15.07
N LYS A 109 -7.99 15.22 -15.38
CA LYS A 109 -9.46 15.19 -15.40
C LYS A 109 -9.81 13.96 -16.23
N ARG A 110 -10.33 12.90 -15.60
CA ARG A 110 -10.86 11.76 -16.35
C ARG A 110 -11.85 12.40 -17.31
N GLU A 111 -11.60 12.28 -18.60
CA GLU A 111 -12.54 12.70 -19.62
C GLU A 111 -13.74 11.77 -19.48
N TYR A 112 -14.70 12.20 -18.66
CA TYR A 112 -16.01 11.58 -18.65
C TYR A 112 -16.62 11.93 -20.00
N ASN A 113 -16.82 10.94 -20.85
CA ASN A 113 -17.74 11.08 -21.97
C ASN A 113 -19.13 11.34 -21.38
N THR A 114 -19.45 12.61 -21.18
CA THR A 114 -20.79 13.10 -20.89
C THR A 114 -21.60 13.09 -22.18
N GLU A 115 -21.64 11.97 -22.89
CA GLU A 115 -22.81 11.70 -23.70
C GLU A 115 -23.97 11.69 -22.70
N GLY A 116 -24.71 12.81 -22.69
CA GLY A 116 -25.71 13.08 -21.66
C GLY A 116 -26.60 11.87 -21.51
N LYS A 117 -26.45 11.13 -20.41
CA LYS A 117 -27.39 10.08 -20.04
C LYS A 117 -28.72 10.77 -19.85
N LYS A 118 -29.59 10.68 -20.86
CA LYS A 118 -30.94 11.23 -20.78
C LYS A 118 -31.63 10.57 -19.59
N LEU A 119 -31.98 11.39 -18.60
CA LEU A 119 -32.86 10.98 -17.52
C LEU A 119 -34.15 10.47 -18.17
N LYS A 120 -34.43 9.17 -18.07
CA LYS A 120 -35.73 8.63 -18.44
C LYS A 120 -36.64 8.84 -17.24
N THR A 121 -37.59 9.76 -17.35
CA THR A 121 -38.69 9.86 -16.41
C THR A 121 -39.53 8.59 -16.55
N ILE A 122 -39.53 7.76 -15.51
CA ILE A 122 -40.42 6.61 -15.42
C ILE A 122 -41.68 7.12 -14.73
N ASN A 123 -42.72 7.46 -15.51
CA ASN A 123 -44.05 7.72 -14.97
C ASN A 123 -44.72 6.36 -14.73
N GLY A 124 -44.45 5.76 -13.57
CA GLY A 124 -45.23 4.66 -13.04
C GLY A 124 -45.94 5.13 -11.78
N ASP A 125 -47.20 4.76 -11.59
CA ASP A 125 -48.04 5.10 -10.42
C ASP A 125 -47.55 4.51 -9.09
N ASN A 126 -46.32 3.99 -9.03
CA ASN A 126 -45.72 3.46 -7.82
C ASN A 126 -44.99 4.59 -7.08
N ALA A 127 -45.74 5.31 -6.24
CA ALA A 127 -45.17 6.17 -5.22
C ALA A 127 -44.36 5.33 -4.21
N VAL A 128 -43.08 5.09 -4.51
CA VAL A 128 -42.14 4.56 -3.52
C VAL A 128 -41.44 5.76 -2.86
N PHE A 129 -42.12 6.34 -1.88
CA PHE A 129 -41.49 7.19 -0.87
C PHE A 129 -41.36 6.36 0.41
N GLY A 130 -40.43 5.41 0.43
CA GLY A 130 -39.99 4.82 1.69
C GLY A 130 -39.31 5.91 2.53
N MET A 131 -39.60 5.95 3.83
CA MET A 131 -38.86 6.80 4.77
C MET A 131 -37.39 6.38 4.75
N CYS A 132 -36.50 7.30 4.39
CA CYS A 132 -35.06 7.13 4.56
C CYS A 132 -34.76 7.21 6.07
N PRO A 133 -34.38 6.13 6.76
CA PRO A 133 -34.09 6.18 8.18
C PRO A 133 -32.60 6.47 8.32
N VAL A 134 -32.22 7.75 8.35
CA VAL A 134 -30.87 8.15 8.75
C VAL A 134 -31.03 9.01 9.99
N ALA A 135 -30.61 8.44 11.12
CA ALA A 135 -30.56 9.06 12.44
C ALA A 135 -29.44 10.11 12.52
#